data_AF-A0A6P0NX91-F1
#
_entry.id   AF-A0A6P0NX91-F1
#
_cell.length_a   1.000
_cell.length_b   1.000
_cell.length_c   1.000
_cell.angle_alpha   90.00
_cell.angle_beta   90.00
_cell.angle_gamma   90.00
#
_symmetry.space_group_name_H-M   'P 1'
#
loop_
_entity.id
_entity.type
_entity.pdbx_description
1 polymer ?
#
loop_
_entity_poly.entity_id
_entity_poly.type
_entity_poly.pdbx_seq_one_letter_code
_entity_poly.pdbx_strand_id
1 'polypeptide(L)'
;MRCVDAITGEEYLRLKEKSQTEDVCNYFLELCLDWIKKSITKITIILDNNSTHKQKMPAQLQANLCEQDIQYQIVFELIYTPAYSPDFNLAEYMIHLIR
;
A
#
# COMPACT_ATOMS: atom_id res chain seq x y z
N MET A 1 2.10 1.98 9.25
CA MET A 1 2.02 2.16 7.79
C MET A 1 1.96 3.64 7.49
N ARG A 2 2.83 4.15 6.61
CA ARG A 2 2.75 5.51 6.07
C ARG A 2 2.61 5.38 4.55
N CYS A 3 1.60 6.02 3.99
CA CYS A 3 1.37 6.09 2.55
C CYS A 3 1.20 7.55 2.15
N VAL A 4 1.56 7.85 0.91
CA VAL A 4 1.40 9.18 0.33
C VAL A 4 0.70 9.00 -1.01
N ASP A 5 -0.35 9.79 -1.24
CA ASP A 5 -0.98 9.88 -2.55
C ASP A 5 -0.01 10.62 -3.50
N ALA A 6 0.38 9.95 -4.59
CA ALA A 6 1.38 10.49 -5.52
C ALA A 6 0.88 11.68 -6.36
N ILE A 7 -0.44 11.92 -6.39
CA ILE A 7 -1.06 13.00 -7.15
C ILE A 7 -1.33 14.20 -6.25
N THR A 8 -1.95 13.97 -5.08
CA THR A 8 -2.38 15.05 -4.18
C THR A 8 -1.32 15.40 -3.12
N GLY A 9 -0.38 14.48 -2.85
CA GLY A 9 0.56 14.60 -1.75
C GLY A 9 -0.07 14.34 -0.38
N GLU A 10 -1.34 13.91 -0.31
CA GLU A 10 -2.00 13.60 0.95
C GLU A 10 -1.32 12.43 1.67
N GLU A 11 -1.09 12.62 2.97
CA GLU A 11 -0.47 11.60 3.81
C GLU A 11 -1.48 10.78 4.59
N TYR A 12 -1.25 9.48 4.64
CA TYR A 12 -2.04 8.52 5.39
C TYR A 12 -1.15 7.78 6.38
N LEU A 13 -1.49 7.84 7.67
CA LEU A 13 -0.69 7.28 8.75
C LEU A 13 -1.53 6.35 9.63
N ARG A 14 -1.09 5.09 9.76
CA ARG A 14 -1.60 4.13 10.75
C ARG A 14 -0.46 3.70 11.66
N LEU A 15 -0.56 4.08 12.94
CA LEU A 15 0.41 3.71 13.97
C LEU A 15 0.04 2.36 14.58
N LYS A 16 1.04 1.49 14.74
CA LYS A 16 0.95 0.24 15.49
C LYS A 16 2.32 -0.05 16.09
N GLU A 17 2.35 -0.45 17.36
CA GLU A 17 3.60 -0.67 18.10
C GLU A 17 4.49 -1.73 17.44
N LYS A 18 3.88 -2.82 16.96
CA LYS A 18 4.51 -3.83 16.10
C LYS A 18 3.56 -4.19 14.97
N SER A 19 3.98 -3.94 13.73
CA SER A 19 3.20 -4.28 12.54
C SER A 19 3.59 -5.65 12.04
N GLN A 20 2.61 -6.52 11.81
CA GLN A 20 2.77 -7.80 11.12
C GLN A 20 2.28 -7.69 9.66
N THR A 21 2.53 -8.72 8.86
CA THR A 21 2.06 -8.79 7.46
C THR A 21 0.55 -8.67 7.36
N GLU A 22 -0.19 -9.31 8.27
CA GLU A 22 -1.66 -9.24 8.37
C GLU A 22 -2.17 -7.80 8.52
N ASP A 23 -1.50 -6.99 9.35
CA ASP A 23 -1.88 -5.60 9.57
C ASP A 23 -1.75 -4.75 8.30
N VAL A 24 -0.69 -5.01 7.54
CA VAL A 24 -0.42 -4.33 6.26
C VAL A 24 -1.45 -4.76 5.22
N CYS A 25 -1.79 -6.05 5.15
CA CYS A 25 -2.82 -6.55 4.24
C CYS A 25 -4.21 -5.98 4.57
N ASN A 26 -4.57 -5.91 5.86
CA ASN A 26 -5.84 -5.33 6.30
C ASN A 26 -5.91 -3.84 5.96
N TYR A 27 -4.81 -3.10 6.16
CA TYR A 27 -4.72 -1.71 5.75
C TYR A 27 -4.99 -1.54 4.24
N PHE A 28 -4.38 -2.37 3.38
CA PHE A 28 -4.62 -2.30 1.94
C PHE A 28 -6.03 -2.74 1.54
N LEU A 29 -6.61 -3.72 2.24
CA LEU A 29 -7.99 -4.13 2.00
C LEU A 29 -8.98 -3.00 2.28
N GLU A 30 -8.83 -2.34 3.43
CA GLU A 30 -9.64 -1.18 3.80
C GLU A 30 -9.48 -0.05 2.77
N LEU A 31 -8.24 0.20 2.33
CA LEU A 31 -7.95 1.17 1.28
C LEU A 31 -8.70 0.83 -0.02
N CYS A 32 -8.63 -0.42 -0.48
CA CYS A 32 -9.37 -0.88 -1.67
C CYS A 32 -10.87 -0.63 -1.54
N LEU A 33 -11.47 -0.96 -0.39
CA LEU A 33 -12.91 -0.74 -0.15
C LEU A 33 -13.29 0.74 -0.23
N ASP A 34 -12.47 1.64 0.31
CA ASP A 34 -12.72 3.07 0.26
C ASP A 34 -12.60 3.64 -1.16
N TRP A 35 -11.69 3.11 -1.97
CA TRP A 35 -11.54 3.49 -3.37
C TRP A 35 -12.65 2.92 -4.27
N ILE A 36 -13.13 1.71 -4.01
CA ILE A 36 -14.31 1.15 -4.69
C ILE A 36 -15.54 2.04 -4.45
N LYS A 37 -15.76 2.53 -3.21
CA LYS A 37 -16.84 3.48 -2.90
C LYS A 37 -16.73 4.79 -3.69
N LYS A 38 -15.51 5.18 -4.07
CA LYS A 38 -15.21 6.35 -4.90
C LYS A 38 -15.21 6.03 -6.40
N SER A 39 -15.66 4.84 -6.80
CA SER A 39 -15.68 4.34 -8.19
C SER A 39 -14.29 4.25 -8.85
N ILE A 40 -13.23 4.11 -8.05
CA ILE A 40 -11.89 3.83 -8.56
C ILE A 40 -11.73 2.32 -8.72
N THR A 41 -11.31 1.92 -9.92
CA THR A 41 -11.19 0.51 -10.33
C THR A 41 -9.75 0.02 -10.44
N LYS A 42 -8.76 0.91 -10.23
CA LYS A 42 -7.34 0.55 -10.23
C LYS A 42 -6.58 1.32 -9.16
N ILE A 43 -5.76 0.61 -8.39
CA ILE A 43 -4.79 1.17 -7.46
C ILE A 43 -3.42 0.61 -7.79
N THR A 44 -2.44 1.51 -7.87
CA THR A 44 -1.02 1.16 -7.97
C THR A 44 -0.33 1.61 -6.69
N ILE A 45 0.27 0.67 -5.96
CA ILE A 45 1.04 0.96 -4.76
C ILE A 45 2.53 0.83 -5.08
N ILE A 46 3.27 1.88 -4.77
CA ILE A 46 4.74 1.89 -4.85
C ILE A 46 5.28 1.56 -3.46
N LEU A 47 6.06 0.48 -3.36
CA LEU A 47 6.68 0.02 -2.12
C LEU A 47 8.20 0.08 -2.20
N ASP A 48 8.83 0.25 -1.05
CA ASP A 48 10.27 0.06 -0.94
C ASP A 48 10.64 -1.41 -1.18
N ASN A 49 11.89 -1.65 -1.60
CA ASN A 49 12.38 -2.98 -1.93
C ASN A 49 12.68 -3.83 -0.67
N ASN A 50 11.85 -3.74 0.36
CA ASN A 50 11.99 -4.50 1.59
C ASN A 50 11.50 -5.94 1.39
N SER A 51 12.26 -6.92 1.91
CA SER A 51 11.93 -8.35 1.80
C SER A 51 10.59 -8.70 2.47
N THR A 52 10.17 -7.94 3.48
CA THR A 52 8.89 -8.11 4.17
C THR A 52 7.68 -7.85 3.27
N HIS A 53 7.82 -7.04 2.22
CA HIS A 53 6.75 -6.77 1.25
C HIS A 53 6.63 -7.82 0.15
N LYS A 54 7.55 -8.79 0.09
CA LYS A 54 7.62 -9.75 -1.02
C LYS A 54 6.79 -11.01 -0.74
N GLN A 55 6.33 -11.63 -1.82
CA GLN A 55 5.58 -12.91 -1.97
C GLN A 55 4.43 -13.20 -1.00
N LYS A 56 4.64 -13.19 0.32
CA LYS A 56 3.60 -13.43 1.32
C LYS A 56 2.53 -12.35 1.35
N MET A 57 2.92 -11.07 1.34
CA MET A 57 1.98 -9.96 1.43
C MET A 57 1.03 -9.90 0.21
N PRO A 58 1.52 -9.98 -1.05
CA PRO A 58 0.63 -9.97 -2.21
C PRO A 58 -0.32 -11.18 -2.26
N ALA A 59 0.17 -12.37 -1.90
CA ALA A 59 -0.65 -13.58 -1.88
C ALA A 59 -1.76 -13.50 -0.82
N GLN A 60 -1.42 -12.99 0.37
CA GLN A 60 -2.38 -12.81 1.46
C GLN A 60 -3.41 -11.72 1.14
N LEU A 61 -2.99 -10.60 0.55
CA LEU A 61 -3.92 -9.57 0.11
C LEU A 61 -4.88 -10.08 -0.96
N GLN A 62 -4.40 -10.86 -1.94
CA GLN A 62 -5.25 -11.48 -2.94
C GLN A 62 -6.30 -12.41 -2.31
N ALA A 63 -5.92 -13.20 -1.31
CA ALA A 63 -6.86 -14.04 -0.56
C ALA A 63 -7.92 -13.18 0.13
N ASN A 64 -7.50 -12.11 0.82
CA ASN A 64 -8.43 -11.18 1.48
C ASN A 64 -9.41 -10.52 0.50
N LEU A 65 -8.96 -10.14 -0.70
CA LEU A 65 -9.82 -9.56 -1.75
C LEU A 65 -10.86 -10.57 -2.24
N CYS A 66 -10.48 -11.85 -2.37
CA CYS A 66 -11.40 -12.93 -2.74
C CYS A 66 -12.42 -13.22 -1.63
N GLU A 67 -12.00 -13.21 -0.36
CA GLU A 67 -12.90 -13.42 0.79
C GLU A 67 -13.98 -12.32 0.90
N GLN A 68 -13.68 -11.11 0.44
CA GLN A 68 -14.60 -9.98 0.42
C GLN A 68 -15.37 -9.85 -0.91
N ASP A 69 -15.15 -10.74 -1.88
CA ASP A 69 -15.75 -10.72 -3.23
C ASP A 69 -15.53 -9.41 -4.01
N ILE A 70 -14.35 -8.80 -3.83
CA ILE A 70 -13.98 -7.53 -4.49
C ILE A 70 -12.81 -7.65 -5.47
N GLN A 71 -12.27 -8.86 -5.66
CA GLN A 71 -11.13 -9.16 -6.54
C GLN A 71 -11.32 -8.70 -8.00
N TYR A 72 -12.56 -8.59 -8.46
CA TYR A 72 -12.90 -8.13 -9.81
C TYR A 72 -13.38 -6.68 -9.86
N GLN A 73 -13.60 -6.06 -8.70
CA GLN A 73 -14.06 -4.67 -8.60
C GLN A 73 -12.89 -3.68 -8.66
N ILE A 74 -11.69 -4.15 -8.29
CA ILE A 74 -10.49 -3.31 -8.26
C ILE A 74 -9.25 -4.08 -8.68
N VAL A 75 -8.46 -3.47 -9.55
CA VAL A 75 -7.14 -3.96 -9.94
C VAL A 75 -6.11 -3.41 -8.96
N PHE A 76 -5.44 -4.29 -8.22
CA PHE A 76 -4.38 -3.94 -7.29
C PHE A 76 -3.01 -4.28 -7.88
N GLU A 77 -2.16 -3.28 -8.10
CA GLU A 77 -0.85 -3.42 -8.71
C GLU A 77 0.25 -2.98 -7.73
N LEU A 78 1.33 -3.76 -7.64
CA LEU A 78 2.50 -3.45 -6.83
C LEU A 78 3.69 -3.12 -7.72
N ILE A 79 4.27 -1.94 -7.50
CA ILE A 79 5.54 -1.52 -8.08
C ILE A 79 6.56 -1.42 -6.94
N TYR A 80 7.74 -1.98 -7.14
CA TYR A 80 8.82 -1.89 -6.15
C TYR A 80 9.86 -0.89 -6.62
N THR A 81 10.29 0.00 -5.74
CA THR A 81 11.40 0.89 -6.04
C THR A 81 12.70 0.10 -6.26
N PRO A 82 13.66 0.61 -7.04
CA PRO A 82 14.97 -0.01 -7.16
C PRO A 82 15.67 -0.07 -5.79
N ALA A 83 16.59 -1.02 -5.63
CA ALA A 83 17.36 -1.15 -4.39
C ALA A 83 18.13 0.15 -4.10
N TYR A 84 18.19 0.54 -2.82
CA TYR A 84 18.92 1.73 -2.34
C TYR A 84 18.53 3.03 -3.05
N SER A 85 17.27 3.17 -3.47
CA SER A 85 16.80 4.36 -4.18
C SER A 85 15.70 5.11 -3.40
N PRO A 86 16.07 5.74 -2.27
CA PRO A 86 15.13 6.48 -1.42
C PRO A 86 14.47 7.66 -2.13
N ASP A 87 15.16 8.24 -3.13
CA ASP A 87 14.65 9.34 -3.96
C ASP A 87 13.38 8.99 -4.74
N PHE A 88 13.11 7.69 -4.96
CA PHE A 88 11.88 7.22 -5.61
C PHE A 88 10.78 6.83 -4.62
N ASN A 89 11.01 6.96 -3.32
CA ASN A 89 10.03 6.69 -2.28
C ASN A 89 9.47 8.03 -1.77
N LEU A 90 8.31 8.43 -2.29
CA LEU A 90 7.64 9.67 -1.87
C LEU A 90 7.42 9.72 -0.35
N ALA A 91 7.10 8.59 0.28
CA ALA A 91 6.90 8.55 1.72
C ALA A 91 8.19 8.89 2.47
N GLU A 92 9.35 8.42 1.98
CA GLU A 92 10.67 8.73 2.52
C GLU A 92 11.04 10.20 2.33
N TYR A 93 10.82 10.73 1.12
CA TYR A 93 11.01 12.15 0.81
C TYR A 93 10.21 13.06 1.76
N MET A 94 8.94 12.74 2.02
CA MET A 94 8.11 13.49 2.96
C MET A 94 8.62 13.40 4.41
N ILE A 95 9.27 12.30 4.83
CA ILE A 95 9.93 12.24 6.14
C ILE A 95 11.08 13.25 6.19
N HIS A 96 11.86 13.34 5.11
CA HIS A 96 13.01 14.24 5.03
C HIS A 96 12.63 15.71 5.07
N LEU A 97 11.48 16.09 4.51
CA LEU A 97 10.99 17.48 4.58
C LEU A 97 10.60 17.94 6.00
N ILE A 98 10.22 17.00 6.88
CA ILE A 98 9.76 17.28 8.24
C ILE A 98 10.93 17.22 9.26
N ARG A 99 12.11 16.75 8.84
CA ARG A 99 13.33 16.70 9.65
C ARG A 99 14.17 17.95 9.47
#